data_AF-A0A558ADF7-F1
#
_entry.id   AF-A0A558ADF7-F1
#
_cell.length_a   1.000
_cell.length_b   1.000
_cell.length_c   1.000
_cell.angle_alpha   90.00
_cell.angle_beta   90.00
_cell.angle_gamma   90.00
#
_symmetry.space_group_name_H-M   'P 1'
#
loop_
_entity.id
_entity.type
_entity.pdbx_description
1 polymer ?
#
loop_
_entity_poly.entity_id
_entity_poly.type
_entity_poly.pdbx_seq_one_letter_code
_entity_poly.pdbx_strand_id
1 'polypeptide(L)'
;MRKRIIVCCDGTWNTPDQERNGEPAPTNVVRVAQAIADADGEGREQRVFYHPGLGTKKWEHVRGGAFGFGLSRDVRDTYSFVMRSYEPGDELFFFGFSRGAYTARSTIGLIHNSGLLRREYADKLGDAYSLYRSRSDRTKPHATEAKLFRRSYSYEPPIRFVGVWDTVGACGIPVTGLRLATLVNKRWLFHDAELSPQVQAAYQALAIDERRRPFEPAIWKPLPAATGQVVEQVWFTGVHSDVGGGYTDHGLSDLPLGWMVNRARSCGLVFGPGSFPEPAEPGEPHDSLTFLYRLLRPAARSIGTTDPGHEYAASSAVEKVKVPGPYHADNLATYLSGPHQEMPVP
;
A
#
# COMPACT_ATOMS: atom_id res chain seq x y z
N MET A 1 -1.36 -15.34 24.99
CA MET A 1 -2.19 -15.73 23.82
C MET A 1 -1.57 -15.09 22.59
N ARG A 2 -1.66 -15.73 21.42
CA ARG A 2 -1.21 -15.10 20.16
C ARG A 2 -2.01 -13.82 19.93
N LYS A 3 -1.42 -12.78 19.37
CA LYS A 3 -2.11 -11.52 19.04
C LYS A 3 -2.04 -11.24 17.55
N ARG A 4 -2.92 -10.36 17.07
CA ARG A 4 -2.83 -9.77 15.73
C ARG A 4 -2.15 -8.43 15.86
N ILE A 5 -1.12 -8.20 15.07
CA ILE A 5 -0.42 -6.92 14.99
C ILE A 5 -0.81 -6.29 13.65
N ILE A 6 -1.51 -5.17 13.73
CA ILE A 6 -2.04 -4.45 12.57
C ILE A 6 -1.20 -3.20 12.37
N VAL A 7 -0.49 -3.13 11.25
CA VAL A 7 0.39 -2.04 10.88
C VAL A 7 -0.29 -1.21 9.80
N CYS A 8 -0.64 0.02 10.12
CA CYS A 8 -1.33 0.96 9.24
C CYS A 8 -0.37 2.10 8.86
N CYS A 9 0.16 2.07 7.64
CA CYS A 9 1.09 3.09 7.13
C CYS A 9 0.38 4.06 6.19
N ASP A 10 0.25 5.33 6.57
CA ASP A 10 -0.47 6.31 5.76
C ASP A 10 0.41 7.02 4.71
N GLY A 11 -0.22 7.61 3.71
CA GLY A 11 0.39 8.50 2.74
C GLY A 11 0.95 9.77 3.40
N THR A 12 1.97 10.34 2.78
CA THR A 12 2.60 11.59 3.25
C THR A 12 1.64 12.77 3.16
N TRP A 13 1.78 13.68 4.13
CA TRP A 13 0.93 14.85 4.36
C TRP A 13 -0.45 14.52 4.91
N ASN A 14 -0.72 13.23 5.14
CA ASN A 14 -1.96 12.80 5.75
C ASN A 14 -1.77 12.68 7.26
N THR A 15 -2.72 13.26 8.00
CA THR A 15 -2.85 13.09 9.44
C THR A 15 -4.23 12.51 9.75
N PRO A 16 -4.41 11.82 10.90
CA PRO A 16 -5.72 11.32 11.32
C PRO A 16 -6.80 12.40 11.44
N ASP A 17 -6.39 13.63 11.74
CA ASP A 17 -7.20 14.84 11.88
C ASP A 17 -7.17 15.73 10.63
N GLN A 18 -6.80 15.17 9.47
CA GLN A 18 -6.74 15.96 8.23
C GLN A 18 -8.11 16.49 7.85
N GLU A 19 -8.15 17.79 7.57
CA GLU A 19 -9.30 18.48 7.03
C GLU A 19 -9.01 19.03 5.63
N ARG A 20 -10.05 19.11 4.80
CA ARG A 20 -10.04 19.93 3.58
C ARG A 20 -11.22 20.88 3.64
N ASN A 21 -10.96 22.16 3.39
CA ASN A 21 -11.98 23.22 3.46
C ASN A 21 -12.75 23.26 4.81
N GLY A 22 -12.11 22.86 5.91
CA GLY A 22 -12.72 22.82 7.24
C GLY A 22 -13.59 21.60 7.53
N GLU A 23 -13.59 20.60 6.65
CA GLU A 23 -14.31 19.34 6.83
C GLU A 23 -13.32 18.16 6.93
N PRO A 24 -13.60 17.15 7.78
CA PRO A 24 -12.78 15.95 7.90
C PRO A 24 -12.62 15.23 6.55
N ALA A 25 -11.39 14.90 6.20
CA ALA A 25 -11.05 14.17 4.98
C ALA A 25 -10.05 13.04 5.29
N PRO A 26 -10.44 12.02 6.07
CA PRO A 26 -9.55 10.94 6.46
C PRO A 26 -9.22 10.04 5.26
N THR A 27 -8.06 9.37 5.36
CA THR A 27 -7.68 8.33 4.41
C THR A 27 -8.35 7.01 4.78
N ASN A 28 -8.39 6.08 3.83
CA ASN A 28 -8.86 4.72 4.10
C ASN A 28 -7.98 3.99 5.13
N VAL A 29 -6.70 4.36 5.26
CA VAL A 29 -5.80 3.85 6.31
C VAL A 29 -6.23 4.31 7.70
N VAL A 30 -6.57 5.59 7.86
CA VAL A 30 -7.08 6.14 9.13
C VAL A 30 -8.41 5.49 9.49
N ARG A 31 -9.33 5.40 8.51
CA ARG A 31 -10.64 4.76 8.70
C ARG A 31 -10.50 3.31 9.17
N VAL A 32 -9.60 2.53 8.56
CA VAL A 32 -9.28 1.16 9.02
C VAL A 32 -8.67 1.17 10.42
N ALA A 33 -7.66 1.99 10.68
CA ALA A 33 -6.96 2.01 11.97
C ALA A 33 -7.89 2.34 13.15
N GLN A 34 -8.83 3.27 12.95
CA GLN A 34 -9.83 3.65 13.95
C GLN A 34 -10.97 2.64 14.10
N ALA A 35 -11.24 1.85 13.05
CA ALA A 35 -12.35 0.91 13.02
C ALA A 35 -12.01 -0.47 13.59
N ILE A 36 -10.73 -0.84 13.76
CA ILE A 36 -10.34 -2.15 14.26
C ILE A 36 -10.78 -2.30 15.72
N ALA A 37 -11.43 -3.43 16.05
CA ALA A 37 -11.82 -3.74 17.42
C ALA A 37 -10.60 -4.15 18.26
N ASP A 38 -10.61 -3.91 19.57
CA ASP A 38 -9.48 -4.24 20.47
C ASP A 38 -9.17 -5.75 20.53
N ALA A 39 -10.18 -6.59 20.30
CA ALA A 39 -10.04 -8.04 20.26
C ALA A 39 -10.97 -8.67 19.22
N ASP A 40 -10.66 -9.90 18.81
CA ASP A 40 -11.54 -10.72 17.99
C ASP A 40 -12.60 -11.48 18.80
N GLY A 41 -13.45 -12.25 18.12
CA GLY A 41 -14.52 -13.02 18.76
C GLY A 41 -14.04 -14.11 19.74
N GLU A 42 -12.75 -14.46 19.72
CA GLU A 42 -12.12 -15.41 20.65
C GLU A 42 -11.37 -14.69 21.80
N GLY A 43 -11.45 -13.36 21.87
CA GLY A 43 -10.70 -12.56 22.84
C GLY A 43 -9.23 -12.38 22.48
N ARG A 44 -8.84 -12.65 21.24
CA ARG A 44 -7.47 -12.44 20.75
C ARG A 44 -7.22 -10.95 20.54
N GLU A 45 -6.22 -10.40 21.22
CA GLU A 45 -5.85 -8.98 21.07
C GLU A 45 -5.55 -8.62 19.61
N GLN A 46 -6.09 -7.49 19.15
CA GLN A 46 -5.80 -6.88 17.85
C GLN A 46 -5.11 -5.52 18.07
N ARG A 47 -3.78 -5.55 18.12
CA ARG A 47 -2.96 -4.37 18.43
C ARG A 47 -2.68 -3.55 17.18
N VAL A 48 -3.26 -2.36 17.11
CA VAL A 48 -3.06 -1.41 16.01
C VAL A 48 -1.83 -0.55 16.24
N PHE A 49 -1.07 -0.36 15.17
CA PHE A 49 -0.02 0.65 15.06
C PHE A 49 -0.26 1.50 13.82
N TYR A 50 -0.45 2.79 14.06
CA TYR A 50 -0.59 3.77 13.00
C TYR A 50 0.73 4.52 12.81
N HIS A 51 1.32 4.42 11.62
CA HIS A 51 2.47 5.20 11.19
C HIS A 51 1.98 6.37 10.32
N PRO A 52 2.06 7.63 10.80
CA PRO A 52 1.71 8.78 9.98
C PRO A 52 2.69 8.90 8.81
N GLY A 53 2.23 9.38 7.65
CA GLY A 53 3.13 9.61 6.53
C GLY A 53 4.13 10.74 6.79
N LEU A 54 5.20 10.81 5.98
CA LEU A 54 6.21 11.90 6.03
C LEU A 54 5.56 13.29 6.02
N GLY A 55 6.21 14.29 6.63
CA GLY A 55 5.83 15.71 6.51
C GLY A 55 4.82 16.24 7.54
N THR A 56 4.39 15.46 8.52
CA THR A 56 3.47 15.95 9.59
C THR A 56 4.10 16.97 10.53
N LYS A 57 5.42 17.22 10.43
CA LYS A 57 6.11 18.34 11.07
C LYS A 57 6.24 19.50 10.07
N LYS A 58 5.58 20.62 10.37
CA LYS A 58 5.49 21.87 9.56
C LYS A 58 6.81 22.44 8.97
N TRP A 59 7.98 21.90 9.30
CA TRP A 59 9.30 22.43 8.93
C TRP A 59 10.10 21.57 7.94
N GLU A 60 9.65 20.37 7.56
CA GLU A 60 10.40 19.49 6.63
C GLU A 60 9.97 19.63 5.15
N HIS A 61 9.28 20.73 4.82
CA HIS A 61 8.94 21.03 3.44
C HIS A 61 10.18 21.54 2.70
N VAL A 62 10.55 20.87 1.61
CA VAL A 62 11.52 21.30 0.59
C VAL A 62 13.00 21.01 0.91
N ARG A 63 13.45 19.77 0.67
CA ARG A 63 14.80 19.48 0.12
C ARG A 63 14.83 18.08 -0.46
N GLY A 64 15.15 17.97 -1.76
CA GLY A 64 15.08 16.73 -2.56
C GLY A 64 15.95 15.54 -2.09
N GLY A 65 16.80 15.73 -1.07
CA GLY A 65 17.52 14.64 -0.38
C GLY A 65 16.77 14.06 0.82
N ALA A 66 15.97 14.85 1.54
CA ALA A 66 15.27 14.43 2.76
C ALA A 66 14.22 13.34 2.51
N PHE A 67 13.69 13.26 1.29
CA PHE A 67 12.63 12.33 0.93
C PHE A 67 13.05 10.86 0.94
N GLY A 68 14.22 10.54 0.36
CA GLY A 68 14.75 9.17 0.37
C GLY A 68 15.20 8.73 1.77
N PHE A 69 15.78 9.66 2.53
CA PHE A 69 16.09 9.43 3.95
C PHE A 69 14.81 9.20 4.78
N GLY A 70 13.74 9.94 4.51
CA GLY A 70 12.42 9.76 5.13
C GLY A 70 11.87 8.35 4.88
N LEU A 71 11.87 7.89 3.63
CA LEU A 71 11.37 6.55 3.29
C LEU A 71 12.20 5.43 3.93
N SER A 72 13.52 5.59 4.00
CA SER A 72 14.37 4.63 4.73
C SER A 72 14.06 4.62 6.23
N ARG A 73 13.73 5.78 6.80
CA ARG A 73 13.37 5.90 8.20
C ARG A 73 12.02 5.22 8.45
N ASP A 74 10.99 5.51 7.67
CA ASP A 74 9.65 4.96 7.85
C ASP A 74 9.66 3.42 7.81
N VAL A 75 10.41 2.82 6.87
CA VAL A 75 10.55 1.36 6.77
C VAL A 75 11.22 0.79 8.01
N ARG A 76 12.28 1.45 8.53
CA ARG A 76 12.99 1.01 9.74
C ARG A 76 12.19 1.24 11.02
N ASP A 77 11.44 2.34 11.11
CA ASP A 77 10.58 2.68 12.24
C ASP A 77 9.42 1.69 12.32
N THR A 78 8.76 1.43 11.18
CA THR A 78 7.71 0.39 11.04
C THR A 78 8.26 -1.00 11.39
N TYR A 79 9.42 -1.38 10.84
CA TYR A 79 10.06 -2.66 11.16
C TYR A 79 10.39 -2.76 12.66
N SER A 80 10.96 -1.71 13.24
CA SER A 80 11.31 -1.66 14.67
C SER A 80 10.10 -1.81 15.56
N PHE A 81 8.97 -1.22 15.18
CA PHE A 81 7.71 -1.40 15.90
C PHE A 81 7.28 -2.87 15.88
N VAL A 82 7.25 -3.50 14.70
CA VAL A 82 6.87 -4.91 14.56
C VAL A 82 7.82 -5.80 15.35
N MET A 83 9.13 -5.58 15.23
CA MET A 83 10.19 -6.30 15.94
C MET A 83 10.02 -6.24 17.47
N ARG A 84 9.62 -5.07 18.00
CA ARG A 84 9.40 -4.89 19.43
C ARG A 84 8.08 -5.50 19.90
N SER A 85 7.06 -5.53 19.05
CA SER A 85 5.71 -5.96 19.43
C SER A 85 5.47 -7.47 19.24
N TYR A 86 6.18 -8.08 18.30
CA TYR A 86 5.99 -9.46 17.90
C TYR A 86 6.49 -10.46 18.93
N GLU A 87 5.65 -11.46 19.19
CA GLU A 87 6.01 -12.71 19.86
C GLU A 87 5.76 -13.90 18.92
N PRO A 88 6.52 -15.00 19.03
CA PRO A 88 6.34 -16.17 18.18
C PRO A 88 4.89 -16.67 18.13
N GLY A 89 4.32 -16.68 16.93
CA GLY A 89 2.94 -17.13 16.69
C GLY A 89 1.94 -16.00 16.49
N ASP A 90 2.33 -14.73 16.65
CA ASP A 90 1.49 -13.60 16.30
C ASP A 90 1.24 -13.52 14.79
N GLU A 91 0.12 -12.90 14.41
CA GLU A 91 -0.27 -12.71 13.02
C GLU A 91 -0.03 -11.25 12.61
N LEU A 92 0.61 -11.04 11.46
CA LEU A 92 0.90 -9.69 10.94
C LEU A 92 -0.09 -9.30 9.84
N PHE A 93 -0.70 -8.12 10.01
CA PHE A 93 -1.57 -7.47 9.03
C PHE A 93 -0.96 -6.12 8.66
N PHE A 94 -0.87 -5.84 7.36
CA PHE A 94 -0.35 -4.58 6.86
C PHE A 94 -1.40 -3.85 6.03
N PHE A 95 -1.57 -2.57 6.30
CA PHE A 95 -2.35 -1.64 5.51
C PHE A 95 -1.46 -0.49 5.05
N GLY A 96 -1.69 0.01 3.84
CA GLY A 96 -1.10 1.30 3.50
C GLY A 96 -1.66 1.96 2.26
N PHE A 97 -1.48 3.27 2.18
CA PHE A 97 -1.91 4.08 1.04
C PHE A 97 -0.72 4.83 0.46
N SER A 98 -0.59 4.87 -0.88
CA SER A 98 0.42 5.69 -1.56
C SER A 98 1.86 5.34 -1.14
N ARG A 99 2.57 6.27 -0.50
CA ARG A 99 3.88 6.04 0.13
C ARG A 99 3.82 5.19 1.39
N GLY A 100 2.71 5.23 2.11
CA GLY A 100 2.45 4.31 3.21
C GLY A 100 2.36 2.87 2.72
N ALA A 101 1.74 2.65 1.56
CA ALA A 101 1.75 1.34 0.89
C ALA A 101 3.17 0.89 0.51
N TYR A 102 4.01 1.81 -0.01
CA TYR A 102 5.43 1.52 -0.24
C TYR A 102 6.13 1.10 1.05
N THR A 103 5.88 1.83 2.15
CA THR A 103 6.47 1.56 3.46
C THR A 103 6.08 0.18 3.96
N ALA A 104 4.78 -0.13 3.97
CA ALA A 104 4.26 -1.44 4.36
C ALA A 104 4.88 -2.59 3.55
N ARG A 105 4.85 -2.47 2.21
CA ARG A 105 5.42 -3.47 1.31
C ARG A 105 6.94 -3.60 1.44
N SER A 106 7.66 -2.50 1.69
CA SER A 106 9.11 -2.53 1.90
C SER A 106 9.49 -3.11 3.25
N THR A 107 8.69 -2.87 4.30
CA THR A 107 8.85 -3.54 5.60
C THR A 107 8.62 -5.05 5.45
N ILE A 108 7.60 -5.47 4.69
CA ILE A 108 7.40 -6.89 4.34
C ILE A 108 8.61 -7.45 3.58
N GLY A 109 9.14 -6.72 2.59
CA GLY A 109 10.34 -7.13 1.86
C GLY A 109 11.58 -7.24 2.75
N LEU A 110 11.74 -6.35 3.72
CA LEU A 110 12.81 -6.42 4.73
C LEU A 110 12.65 -7.64 5.64
N ILE A 111 11.43 -7.93 6.12
CA ILE A 111 11.13 -9.15 6.88
C ILE A 111 11.41 -10.39 6.02
N HIS A 112 11.07 -10.36 4.74
CA HIS A 112 11.33 -11.48 3.84
C HIS A 112 12.82 -11.72 3.63
N ASN A 113 13.59 -10.64 3.48
CA ASN A 113 15.01 -10.72 3.23
C ASN A 113 15.81 -11.09 4.49
N SER A 114 15.61 -10.37 5.58
CA SER A 114 16.43 -10.47 6.80
C SER A 114 15.72 -11.12 7.98
N GLY A 115 14.47 -11.54 7.82
CA GLY A 115 13.63 -12.02 8.91
C GLY A 115 13.17 -10.86 9.79
N LEU A 116 12.35 -11.17 10.80
CA LEU A 116 12.03 -10.23 11.87
C LEU A 116 12.99 -10.44 13.04
N LEU A 117 13.90 -9.50 13.27
CA LEU A 117 14.93 -9.61 14.31
C LEU A 117 14.31 -9.96 15.67
N ARG A 118 14.96 -10.85 16.41
CA ARG A 118 14.63 -11.05 17.82
C ARG A 118 15.10 -9.83 18.61
N ARG A 119 14.38 -9.50 19.69
CA ARG A 119 14.56 -8.22 20.42
C ARG A 119 15.98 -8.04 20.94
N GLU A 120 16.67 -9.12 21.29
CA GLU A 120 18.05 -9.12 21.76
C GLU A 120 19.09 -8.76 20.67
N TYR A 121 18.71 -8.81 19.38
CA TYR A 121 19.55 -8.42 18.24
C TYR A 121 19.09 -7.12 17.58
N ALA A 122 18.41 -6.24 18.33
CA ALA A 122 17.94 -4.95 17.80
C ALA A 122 19.07 -4.07 17.23
N ASP A 123 20.31 -4.25 17.70
CA ASP A 123 21.51 -3.58 17.19
C ASP A 123 21.83 -3.97 15.73
N LYS A 124 21.34 -5.13 15.26
CA LYS A 124 21.53 -5.63 13.89
C LYS A 124 20.57 -5.04 12.87
N LEU A 125 19.67 -4.14 13.25
CA LEU A 125 18.73 -3.51 12.32
C LEU A 125 19.43 -2.79 11.17
N GLY A 126 20.56 -2.13 11.44
CA GLY A 126 21.37 -1.48 10.41
C GLY A 126 21.90 -2.47 9.37
N ASP A 127 22.33 -3.64 9.83
CA ASP A 127 22.86 -4.72 9.00
C ASP A 127 21.73 -5.37 8.18
N ALA A 128 20.61 -5.69 8.82
CA ALA A 128 19.41 -6.22 8.15
C ALA A 128 18.93 -5.28 7.03
N TYR A 129 18.84 -3.98 7.33
CA TYR A 129 18.43 -3.01 6.33
C TYR A 129 19.46 -2.87 5.21
N SER A 130 20.75 -2.92 5.51
CA SER A 130 21.81 -2.87 4.50
C SER A 130 21.77 -4.10 3.59
N LEU A 131 21.51 -5.29 4.16
CA LEU A 131 21.34 -6.54 3.44
C LEU A 131 20.14 -6.47 2.48
N TYR A 132 18.99 -6.03 2.98
CA TYR A 132 17.78 -5.81 2.18
C TYR A 132 17.98 -4.80 1.05
N ARG A 133 18.73 -3.72 1.30
CA ARG A 133 18.94 -2.65 0.32
C ARG A 133 20.08 -2.93 -0.66
N SER A 134 20.90 -3.93 -0.41
CA SER A 134 21.92 -4.38 -1.35
C SER A 134 21.29 -5.01 -2.58
N ARG A 135 21.77 -4.62 -3.77
CA ARG A 135 21.30 -5.14 -5.07
C ARG A 135 22.06 -6.36 -5.56
N SER A 136 23.00 -6.86 -4.77
CA SER A 136 23.74 -8.06 -5.14
C SER A 136 22.83 -9.28 -5.08
N ASP A 137 22.95 -10.19 -6.05
CA ASP A 137 22.23 -11.47 -6.01
C ASP A 137 22.59 -12.29 -4.75
N ARG A 138 23.78 -12.05 -4.19
CA ARG A 138 24.26 -12.68 -2.94
C ARG A 138 23.47 -12.26 -1.70
N THR A 139 22.77 -11.13 -1.77
CA THR A 139 21.99 -10.59 -0.65
C THR A 139 20.48 -10.77 -0.84
N LYS A 140 20.05 -11.44 -1.92
CA LYS A 140 18.63 -11.73 -2.16
C LYS A 140 18.07 -12.73 -1.13
N PRO A 141 16.74 -12.76 -0.89
CA PRO A 141 16.15 -13.59 0.17
C PRO A 141 16.46 -15.09 0.11
N HIS A 142 16.75 -15.62 -1.07
CA HIS A 142 17.10 -17.05 -1.29
C HIS A 142 18.61 -17.34 -1.16
N ALA A 143 19.44 -16.31 -1.09
CA ALA A 143 20.90 -16.44 -1.02
C ALA A 143 21.38 -16.85 0.38
N THR A 144 22.57 -17.44 0.44
CA THR A 144 23.15 -17.98 1.68
C THR A 144 23.30 -16.92 2.76
N GLU A 145 23.67 -15.69 2.41
CA GLU A 145 23.87 -14.60 3.37
C GLU A 145 22.58 -14.23 4.09
N ALA A 146 21.49 -14.01 3.33
CA ALA A 146 20.15 -13.76 3.87
C ALA A 146 19.64 -14.92 4.73
N LYS A 147 19.82 -16.17 4.27
CA LYS A 147 19.43 -17.37 5.03
C LYS A 147 20.18 -17.50 6.35
N LEU A 148 21.49 -17.29 6.35
CA LEU A 148 22.30 -17.34 7.58
C LEU A 148 21.95 -16.20 8.53
N PHE A 149 21.71 -14.99 8.01
CA PHE A 149 21.28 -13.85 8.81
C PHE A 149 19.95 -14.16 9.52
N ARG A 150 18.94 -14.62 8.77
CA ARG A 150 17.62 -15.01 9.32
C ARG A 150 17.76 -16.06 10.42
N ARG A 151 18.47 -17.14 10.13
CA ARG A 151 18.69 -18.24 11.08
C ARG A 151 19.38 -17.79 12.36
N SER A 152 20.33 -16.85 12.24
CA SER A 152 21.13 -16.39 13.37
C SER A 152 20.38 -15.41 14.26
N TYR A 153 19.59 -14.49 13.69
CA TYR A 153 19.13 -13.30 14.42
C TYR A 153 17.61 -13.10 14.46
N SER A 154 16.85 -13.83 13.66
CA SER A 154 15.46 -13.46 13.38
C SER A 154 14.45 -14.59 13.62
N TYR A 155 13.18 -14.21 13.71
CA TYR A 155 12.01 -15.04 13.43
C TYR A 155 11.62 -14.91 11.96
N GLU A 156 10.88 -15.88 11.43
CA GLU A 156 10.31 -15.84 10.07
C GLU A 156 8.77 -15.88 10.17
N PRO A 157 8.12 -14.80 10.64
CA PRO A 157 6.68 -14.79 10.88
C PRO A 157 5.89 -14.93 9.56
N PRO A 158 4.74 -15.61 9.57
CA PRO A 158 3.79 -15.52 8.48
C PRO A 158 3.19 -14.11 8.44
N ILE A 159 2.94 -13.60 7.23
CA ILE A 159 2.21 -12.35 7.01
C ILE A 159 0.82 -12.74 6.56
N ARG A 160 -0.18 -12.51 7.42
CA ARG A 160 -1.55 -12.97 7.19
C ARG A 160 -2.22 -12.17 6.09
N PHE A 161 -1.96 -10.86 6.02
CA PHE A 161 -2.65 -9.96 5.11
C PHE A 161 -1.78 -8.74 4.76
N VAL A 162 -1.79 -8.35 3.48
CA VAL A 162 -1.38 -7.01 3.05
C VAL A 162 -2.48 -6.39 2.18
N GLY A 163 -2.98 -5.25 2.60
CA GLY A 163 -3.99 -4.48 1.88
C GLY A 163 -3.46 -3.09 1.57
N VAL A 164 -3.35 -2.75 0.29
CA VAL A 164 -2.80 -1.45 -0.11
C VAL A 164 -3.70 -0.70 -1.08
N TRP A 165 -3.78 0.61 -0.91
CA TRP A 165 -4.41 1.52 -1.86
C TRP A 165 -3.32 2.25 -2.65
N ASP A 166 -3.41 2.11 -3.95
CA ASP A 166 -2.69 2.84 -4.99
C ASP A 166 -1.21 3.07 -4.68
N THR A 167 -0.45 1.99 -4.50
CA THR A 167 0.99 2.06 -4.23
C THR A 167 1.71 2.81 -5.35
N VAL A 168 2.44 3.89 -5.02
CA VAL A 168 3.25 4.62 -6.01
C VAL A 168 4.73 4.26 -5.88
N GLY A 169 5.34 3.85 -7.00
CA GLY A 169 6.72 3.33 -7.02
C GLY A 169 7.80 4.40 -7.11
N ALA A 170 7.47 5.59 -7.61
CA ALA A 170 8.36 6.73 -7.71
C ALA A 170 8.09 7.71 -6.56
N CYS A 171 9.12 8.45 -6.15
CA CYS A 171 8.95 9.63 -5.30
C CYS A 171 7.87 10.54 -5.93
N GLY A 172 6.65 10.53 -5.41
CA GLY A 172 5.51 11.32 -5.90
C GLY A 172 5.69 12.86 -5.83
N ILE A 173 6.92 13.33 -5.62
CA ILE A 173 7.29 14.74 -5.71
C ILE A 173 7.79 15.03 -7.12
N PRO A 174 7.19 15.99 -7.84
CA PRO A 174 7.76 16.53 -9.05
C PRO A 174 9.05 17.28 -8.68
N VAL A 175 10.21 16.63 -8.82
CA VAL A 175 11.50 17.32 -8.66
C VAL A 175 11.77 18.06 -9.96
N THR A 176 11.25 19.26 -10.07
CA THR A 176 11.54 20.17 -11.19
C THR A 176 13.04 20.48 -11.20
N GLY A 177 13.74 20.11 -12.27
CA GLY A 177 14.99 20.76 -12.66
C GLY A 177 16.33 20.03 -12.50
N LEU A 178 16.43 18.83 -11.90
CA LEU A 178 17.74 18.14 -11.79
C LEU A 178 17.76 16.77 -12.48
N ARG A 179 18.64 16.61 -13.47
CA ARG A 179 19.08 15.31 -14.04
C ARG A 179 19.62 14.32 -12.98
N LEU A 180 19.90 14.78 -11.74
CA LEU A 180 20.25 13.94 -10.60
C LEU A 180 19.08 13.15 -10.00
N ALA A 181 17.83 13.60 -10.21
CA ALA A 181 16.66 12.89 -9.69
C ALA A 181 16.65 11.44 -10.20
N THR A 182 17.00 11.21 -11.47
CA THR A 182 17.06 9.89 -12.11
C THR A 182 18.10 8.94 -11.50
N LEU A 183 19.24 9.46 -11.02
CA LEU A 183 20.29 8.68 -10.36
C LEU A 183 19.92 8.30 -8.92
N VAL A 184 19.28 9.23 -8.20
CA VAL A 184 18.75 8.98 -6.84
C VAL A 184 17.56 8.03 -6.92
N ASN A 185 16.67 8.21 -7.90
CA ASN A 185 15.47 7.40 -8.13
C ASN A 185 15.84 5.93 -8.33
N LYS A 186 16.94 5.64 -9.05
CA LYS A 186 17.39 4.26 -9.20
C LYS A 186 17.60 3.58 -7.87
N ARG A 187 18.12 4.22 -6.81
CA ARG A 187 18.33 3.57 -5.51
C ARG A 187 17.01 3.33 -4.76
N TRP A 188 15.99 4.16 -4.98
CA TRP A 188 14.71 4.15 -4.24
C TRP A 188 13.52 3.52 -4.98
N LEU A 189 13.69 3.18 -6.26
CA LEU A 189 12.83 2.22 -6.95
C LEU A 189 12.68 0.98 -6.05
N PHE A 190 11.45 0.47 -5.95
CA PHE A 190 11.09 -0.73 -5.19
C PHE A 190 12.20 -1.77 -5.30
N HIS A 191 12.73 -2.19 -4.14
CA HIS A 191 13.83 -3.16 -4.13
C HIS A 191 13.34 -4.55 -4.59
N ASP A 192 12.07 -4.85 -4.34
CA ASP A 192 11.33 -5.97 -4.92
C ASP A 192 9.88 -5.54 -5.24
N ALA A 193 9.53 -5.43 -6.52
CA ALA A 193 8.11 -5.44 -6.93
C ALA A 193 7.47 -6.85 -6.76
N GLU A 194 8.27 -7.81 -6.32
CA GLU A 194 7.93 -9.18 -6.02
C GLU A 194 7.21 -9.28 -4.68
N LEU A 195 6.11 -10.02 -4.64
CA LEU A 195 5.39 -10.33 -3.42
C LEU A 195 6.13 -11.44 -2.65
N SER A 196 6.36 -11.23 -1.35
CA SER A 196 7.00 -12.26 -0.52
C SER A 196 6.13 -13.53 -0.44
N PRO A 197 6.71 -14.74 -0.57
CA PRO A 197 5.98 -16.00 -0.36
C PRO A 197 5.48 -16.19 1.08
N GLN A 198 5.90 -15.36 2.04
CA GLN A 198 5.38 -15.38 3.42
C GLN A 198 4.02 -14.68 3.55
N VAL A 199 3.60 -13.92 2.54
CA VAL A 199 2.30 -13.25 2.50
C VAL A 199 1.25 -14.27 2.07
N GLN A 200 0.24 -14.49 2.90
CA GLN A 200 -0.85 -15.42 2.61
C GLN A 200 -1.92 -14.78 1.71
N ALA A 201 -2.25 -13.51 1.93
CA ALA A 201 -3.24 -12.80 1.14
C ALA A 201 -2.79 -11.35 0.87
N ALA A 202 -2.80 -10.96 -0.40
CA ALA A 202 -2.36 -9.66 -0.89
C ALA A 202 -3.44 -9.02 -1.75
N TYR A 203 -3.85 -7.82 -1.36
CA TYR A 203 -4.93 -7.07 -1.99
C TYR A 203 -4.45 -5.65 -2.31
N GLN A 204 -4.61 -5.23 -3.55
CA GLN A 204 -4.24 -3.89 -3.99
C GLN A 204 -5.41 -3.24 -4.74
N ALA A 205 -5.87 -2.08 -4.24
CA ALA A 205 -6.79 -1.21 -4.98
C ALA A 205 -5.99 -0.22 -5.82
N LEU A 206 -6.36 -0.02 -7.08
CA LEU A 206 -5.67 0.82 -8.06
C LEU A 206 -6.59 1.87 -8.66
N ALA A 207 -6.09 3.10 -8.83
CA ALA A 207 -6.84 4.18 -9.47
C ALA A 207 -6.79 4.08 -11.01
N ILE A 208 -7.96 4.10 -11.66
CA ILE A 208 -8.08 4.09 -13.13
C ILE A 208 -7.73 5.45 -13.74
N ASP A 209 -8.21 6.54 -13.11
CA ASP A 209 -8.22 7.88 -13.70
C ASP A 209 -7.00 8.73 -13.30
N GLU A 210 -6.07 8.17 -12.52
CA GLU A 210 -4.86 8.87 -12.12
C GLU A 210 -3.88 9.01 -13.30
N ARG A 211 -3.62 10.27 -13.70
CA ARG A 211 -2.83 10.59 -14.89
C ARG A 211 -1.51 11.31 -14.62
N ARG A 212 -1.18 11.60 -13.36
CA ARG A 212 0.10 12.22 -12.98
C ARG A 212 1.20 11.18 -13.11
N ARG A 213 2.15 11.40 -14.03
CA ARG A 213 3.29 10.49 -14.26
C ARG A 213 4.06 10.09 -12.98
N PRO A 214 4.31 10.98 -12.01
CA PRO A 214 4.99 10.58 -10.77
C PRO A 214 4.19 9.62 -9.88
N PHE A 215 2.89 9.41 -10.18
CA PHE A 215 1.98 8.51 -9.50
C PHE A 215 1.75 7.24 -10.32
N GLU A 216 2.77 6.76 -11.03
CA GLU A 216 2.73 5.46 -11.70
C GLU A 216 2.58 4.34 -10.63
N PRO A 217 1.60 3.44 -10.80
CA PRO A 217 1.30 2.43 -9.80
C PRO A 217 2.37 1.34 -9.79
N ALA A 218 2.79 0.92 -8.59
CA ALA A 218 3.66 -0.23 -8.39
C ALA A 218 2.81 -1.51 -8.36
N ILE A 219 2.40 -2.00 -9.52
CA ILE A 219 1.65 -3.26 -9.66
C ILE A 219 2.57 -4.43 -9.24
N TRP A 220 2.06 -5.39 -8.47
CA TRP A 220 2.78 -6.63 -8.20
C TRP A 220 2.96 -7.40 -9.51
N LYS A 221 4.16 -7.91 -9.71
CA LYS A 221 4.52 -8.66 -10.91
C LYS A 221 4.12 -10.13 -10.77
N PRO A 222 3.87 -10.82 -11.89
CA PRO A 222 3.58 -12.24 -11.91
C PRO A 222 4.75 -12.99 -11.29
N LEU A 223 4.46 -13.66 -10.18
CA LEU A 223 5.31 -14.68 -9.59
C LEU A 223 4.53 -15.99 -9.68
N PRO A 224 5.20 -17.16 -9.69
CA PRO A 224 4.50 -18.34 -9.23
C PRO A 224 4.05 -18.04 -7.80
N ALA A 225 2.75 -17.76 -7.63
CA ALA A 225 2.17 -17.54 -6.31
C ALA A 225 2.60 -18.73 -5.44
N ALA A 226 3.08 -18.45 -4.23
CA ALA A 226 3.35 -19.53 -3.31
C ALA A 226 2.08 -20.37 -3.16
N THR A 227 2.19 -21.69 -3.00
CA THR A 227 1.01 -22.56 -2.90
C THR A 227 0.05 -22.03 -1.82
N GLY A 228 -1.18 -21.69 -2.22
CA GLY A 228 -2.20 -21.14 -1.31
C GLY A 228 -2.12 -19.63 -1.03
N GLN A 229 -1.23 -18.89 -1.71
CA GLN A 229 -1.17 -17.43 -1.66
C GLN A 229 -2.25 -16.82 -2.55
N VAL A 230 -3.00 -15.85 -2.01
CA VAL A 230 -4.02 -15.09 -2.73
C VAL A 230 -3.45 -13.73 -3.14
N VAL A 231 -3.66 -13.34 -4.40
CA VAL A 231 -3.29 -12.03 -4.94
C VAL A 231 -4.46 -11.47 -5.74
N GLU A 232 -4.94 -10.29 -5.39
CA GLU A 232 -5.96 -9.56 -6.15
C GLU A 232 -5.56 -8.09 -6.30
N GLN A 233 -5.52 -7.60 -7.54
CA GLN A 233 -5.17 -6.23 -7.89
C GLN A 233 -6.36 -5.62 -8.65
N VAL A 234 -7.18 -4.84 -7.95
CA VAL A 234 -8.48 -4.38 -8.44
C VAL A 234 -8.44 -2.90 -8.80
N TRP A 235 -8.87 -2.58 -10.01
CA TRP A 235 -8.90 -1.23 -10.57
C TRP A 235 -10.26 -0.58 -10.31
N PHE A 236 -10.25 0.57 -9.64
CA PHE A 236 -11.43 1.35 -9.25
C PHE A 236 -11.47 2.70 -9.97
N THR A 237 -12.68 3.17 -10.25
CA THR A 237 -12.91 4.53 -10.76
C THR A 237 -12.35 5.57 -9.79
N GLY A 238 -11.79 6.64 -10.34
CA GLY A 238 -11.26 7.78 -9.61
C GLY A 238 -9.75 7.93 -9.72
N VAL A 239 -9.26 9.07 -9.24
CA VAL A 239 -7.82 9.36 -9.10
C VAL A 239 -7.24 8.79 -7.80
N HIS A 240 -5.96 9.00 -7.54
CA HIS A 240 -5.23 8.45 -6.38
C HIS A 240 -5.97 8.52 -5.03
N SER A 241 -6.54 9.69 -4.69
CA SER A 241 -7.27 9.91 -3.43
C SER A 241 -8.74 9.50 -3.50
N ASP A 242 -9.31 9.31 -4.70
CA ASP A 242 -10.62 8.66 -4.83
C ASP A 242 -10.53 7.17 -4.50
N VAL A 243 -9.34 6.57 -4.57
CA VAL A 243 -9.13 5.16 -4.18
C VAL A 243 -8.63 5.02 -2.74
N GLY A 244 -7.69 5.86 -2.32
CA GLY A 244 -7.10 5.79 -0.99
C GLY A 244 -7.75 6.65 0.10
N GLY A 245 -8.73 7.48 -0.27
CA GLY A 245 -9.32 8.49 0.60
C GLY A 245 -8.48 9.77 0.69
N GLY A 246 -8.93 10.70 1.53
CA GLY A 246 -8.31 12.02 1.70
C GLY A 246 -9.05 13.17 0.99
N TYR A 247 -10.23 12.92 0.43
CA TYR A 247 -11.21 13.93 0.01
C TYR A 247 -12.40 13.95 0.98
N THR A 248 -13.13 15.07 0.99
CA THR A 248 -14.38 15.22 1.76
C THR A 248 -15.52 14.46 1.10
N ASP A 249 -15.64 14.56 -0.23
CA ASP A 249 -16.46 13.65 -1.02
C ASP A 249 -15.75 12.30 -1.13
N HIS A 250 -16.26 11.33 -0.37
CA HIS A 250 -15.64 10.02 -0.18
C HIS A 250 -16.39 8.89 -0.89
N GLY A 251 -17.46 9.16 -1.66
CA GLY A 251 -18.28 8.10 -2.27
C GLY A 251 -17.50 7.15 -3.17
N LEU A 252 -16.57 7.67 -3.98
CA LEU A 252 -15.65 6.84 -4.77
C LEU A 252 -14.69 6.01 -3.90
N SER A 253 -14.24 6.56 -2.76
CA SER A 253 -13.27 5.93 -1.86
C SER A 253 -13.88 4.92 -0.89
N ASP A 254 -15.20 4.96 -0.72
CA ASP A 254 -15.94 3.98 0.09
C ASP A 254 -15.97 2.60 -0.57
N LEU A 255 -16.03 2.52 -1.91
CA LEU A 255 -16.02 1.26 -2.64
C LEU A 255 -14.73 0.44 -2.44
N PRO A 256 -13.51 0.99 -2.70
CA PRO A 256 -12.26 0.27 -2.42
C PRO A 256 -12.01 0.07 -0.93
N LEU A 257 -12.55 0.93 -0.05
CA LEU A 257 -12.50 0.68 1.40
C LEU A 257 -13.33 -0.55 1.76
N GLY A 258 -14.60 -0.59 1.36
CA GLY A 258 -15.52 -1.69 1.65
C GLY A 258 -15.01 -3.02 1.11
N TRP A 259 -14.49 -3.02 -0.13
CA TRP A 259 -13.83 -4.19 -0.71
C TRP A 259 -12.64 -4.66 0.15
N MET A 260 -11.72 -3.75 0.51
CA MET A 260 -10.54 -4.09 1.31
C MET A 260 -10.90 -4.60 2.72
N VAL A 261 -11.89 -3.98 3.36
CA VAL A 261 -12.40 -4.39 4.68
C VAL A 261 -12.99 -5.79 4.63
N ASN A 262 -13.77 -6.11 3.59
CA ASN A 262 -14.33 -7.45 3.42
C ASN A 262 -13.22 -8.50 3.23
N ARG A 263 -12.15 -8.17 2.51
CA ARG A 263 -10.96 -9.05 2.41
C ARG A 263 -10.27 -9.23 3.77
N ALA A 264 -10.05 -8.14 4.51
CA ALA A 264 -9.47 -8.21 5.85
C ALA A 264 -10.31 -9.06 6.81
N ARG A 265 -11.65 -8.93 6.76
CA ARG A 265 -12.59 -9.77 7.53
C ARG A 265 -12.45 -11.25 7.17
N SER A 266 -12.35 -11.59 5.88
CA SER A 266 -12.15 -12.97 5.44
C SER A 266 -10.83 -13.58 5.93
N CYS A 267 -9.83 -12.73 6.22
CA CYS A 267 -8.56 -13.13 6.83
C CYS A 267 -8.60 -13.20 8.36
N GLY A 268 -9.74 -12.88 8.99
CA GLY A 268 -9.99 -12.97 10.42
C GLY A 268 -10.05 -11.63 11.16
N LEU A 269 -9.75 -10.50 10.49
CA LEU A 269 -9.70 -9.20 11.17
C LEU A 269 -11.11 -8.72 11.58
N VAL A 270 -11.26 -8.32 12.84
CA VAL A 270 -12.54 -7.86 13.40
C VAL A 270 -12.52 -6.34 13.53
N PHE A 271 -13.63 -5.72 13.14
CA PHE A 271 -13.84 -4.28 13.21
C PHE A 271 -15.00 -3.98 14.17
N GLY A 272 -15.02 -2.79 14.75
CA GLY A 272 -16.10 -2.30 15.59
C GLY A 272 -17.45 -2.30 14.86
N PRO A 273 -18.55 -2.45 15.61
CA PRO A 273 -19.89 -2.40 15.02
C PRO A 273 -20.17 -1.01 14.44
N GLY A 274 -20.74 -0.96 13.24
CA GLY A 274 -21.10 0.29 12.58
C GLY A 274 -19.92 1.12 12.03
N SER A 275 -18.68 0.63 12.11
CA SER A 275 -17.49 1.40 11.68
C SER A 275 -17.44 1.69 10.17
N PHE A 276 -18.17 0.92 9.36
CA PHE A 276 -18.27 1.11 7.91
C PHE A 276 -19.75 1.09 7.51
N PRO A 277 -20.40 2.26 7.43
CA PRO A 277 -21.75 2.35 6.88
C PRO A 277 -21.76 2.01 5.39
N GLU A 278 -22.96 1.92 4.81
CA GLU A 278 -23.13 1.76 3.36
C GLU A 278 -22.37 2.85 2.60
N PRO A 279 -21.71 2.51 1.48
CA PRO A 279 -21.01 3.48 0.64
C PRO A 279 -21.91 4.66 0.25
N ALA A 280 -21.39 5.88 0.31
CA ALA A 280 -22.09 7.02 -0.29
C ALA A 280 -22.18 6.85 -1.82
N GLU A 281 -23.19 7.47 -2.43
CA GLU A 281 -23.35 7.40 -3.89
C GLU A 281 -22.07 7.92 -4.58
N PRO A 282 -21.41 7.10 -5.43
CA PRO A 282 -20.15 7.49 -6.02
C PRO A 282 -20.31 8.63 -7.04
N GLY A 283 -19.72 9.79 -6.73
CA GLY A 283 -19.66 10.95 -7.60
C GLY A 283 -18.72 10.81 -8.80
N GLU A 284 -18.41 11.93 -9.46
CA GLU A 284 -17.45 11.98 -10.56
C GLU A 284 -16.00 12.01 -10.05
N PRO A 285 -15.04 11.43 -10.79
CA PRO A 285 -13.62 11.50 -10.44
C PRO A 285 -13.13 12.93 -10.21
N HIS A 286 -12.32 13.13 -9.17
CA HIS A 286 -11.72 14.44 -8.90
C HIS A 286 -10.59 14.77 -9.90
N ASP A 287 -10.43 16.06 -10.27
CA ASP A 287 -9.27 16.50 -11.08
C ASP A 287 -8.03 16.70 -10.18
N SER A 288 -7.07 15.79 -10.28
CA SER A 288 -5.79 15.87 -9.57
C SER A 288 -4.68 16.61 -10.35
N LEU A 289 -4.93 16.97 -11.62
CA LEU A 289 -3.94 17.59 -12.50
C LEU A 289 -3.84 19.09 -12.25
N THR A 290 -3.09 19.47 -11.21
CA THR A 290 -2.69 20.88 -11.02
C THR A 290 -1.81 21.37 -12.18
N PHE A 291 -1.63 22.69 -12.29
CA PHE A 291 -0.85 23.33 -13.35
C PHE A 291 0.52 22.67 -13.60
N LEU A 292 1.26 22.34 -12.53
CA LEU A 292 2.56 21.68 -12.63
C LEU A 292 2.49 20.27 -13.25
N TYR A 293 1.45 19.50 -12.91
CA TYR A 293 1.29 18.15 -13.46
C TYR A 293 0.80 18.16 -14.91
N ARG A 294 0.00 19.17 -15.31
CA ARG A 294 -0.40 19.36 -16.71
C ARG A 294 0.82 19.56 -17.63
N LEU A 295 1.86 20.23 -17.13
CA LEU A 295 3.12 20.42 -17.86
C LEU A 295 3.92 19.12 -18.05
N LEU A 296 3.73 18.13 -17.18
CA LEU A 296 4.43 16.83 -17.23
C LEU A 296 3.80 15.83 -18.20
N ARG A 297 2.90 16.26 -19.09
CA ARG A 297 2.15 15.44 -20.07
C ARG A 297 1.41 14.27 -19.40
N PRO A 298 0.12 14.43 -19.03
CA PRO A 298 -0.67 13.38 -18.41
C PRO A 298 -0.57 12.04 -19.16
N ALA A 299 -0.52 10.93 -18.43
CA ALA A 299 -0.41 9.59 -19.00
C ALA A 299 -1.48 8.67 -18.40
N ALA A 300 -2.25 7.99 -19.24
CA ALA A 300 -3.19 6.98 -18.77
C ALA A 300 -2.43 5.75 -18.25
N ARG A 301 -3.01 5.09 -17.26
CA ARG A 301 -2.45 3.85 -16.69
C ARG A 301 -2.85 2.65 -17.54
N SER A 302 -1.94 1.68 -17.65
CA SER A 302 -2.19 0.40 -18.32
C SER A 302 -2.85 -0.57 -17.35
N ILE A 303 -3.97 -1.17 -17.75
CA ILE A 303 -4.78 -2.08 -16.95
C ILE A 303 -4.65 -3.49 -17.53
N GLY A 304 -4.37 -4.50 -16.68
CA GLY A 304 -4.32 -5.91 -17.10
C GLY A 304 -3.11 -6.28 -17.92
N THR A 305 -2.02 -5.53 -17.80
CA THR A 305 -0.80 -5.71 -18.63
C THR A 305 0.39 -6.21 -17.84
N THR A 306 0.42 -5.99 -16.52
CA THR A 306 1.59 -6.34 -15.70
C THR A 306 1.44 -7.74 -15.14
N ASP A 307 0.27 -8.07 -14.60
CA ASP A 307 -0.08 -9.38 -14.04
C ASP A 307 -1.53 -9.76 -14.43
N PRO A 308 -1.78 -10.08 -15.72
CA PRO A 308 -3.14 -10.26 -16.23
C PRO A 308 -3.98 -11.31 -15.47
N GLY A 309 -3.32 -12.28 -14.82
CA GLY A 309 -3.97 -13.33 -14.04
C GLY A 309 -4.54 -12.86 -12.70
N HIS A 310 -4.11 -11.71 -12.17
CA HIS A 310 -4.55 -11.20 -10.87
C HIS A 310 -5.01 -9.73 -10.94
N GLU A 311 -5.10 -9.15 -12.13
CA GLU A 311 -5.64 -7.81 -12.35
C GLU A 311 -7.13 -7.88 -12.74
N TYR A 312 -7.97 -7.13 -12.02
CA TYR A 312 -9.43 -7.11 -12.18
C TYR A 312 -9.95 -5.68 -12.33
N ALA A 313 -10.97 -5.45 -13.15
CA ALA A 313 -11.77 -4.22 -13.08
C ALA A 313 -12.84 -4.36 -11.99
N ALA A 314 -13.01 -3.36 -11.14
CA ALA A 314 -14.13 -3.32 -10.21
C ALA A 314 -15.46 -3.27 -10.98
N SER A 315 -16.44 -4.09 -10.58
CA SER A 315 -17.78 -4.11 -11.18
C SER A 315 -18.43 -2.72 -11.22
N SER A 316 -18.28 -1.92 -10.15
CA SER A 316 -18.75 -0.53 -10.13
C SER A 316 -18.12 0.35 -11.22
N ALA A 317 -16.84 0.16 -11.53
CA ALA A 317 -16.17 0.89 -12.62
C ALA A 317 -16.66 0.43 -14.00
N VAL A 318 -16.90 -0.87 -14.16
CA VAL A 318 -17.47 -1.46 -15.38
C VAL A 318 -18.88 -0.93 -15.63
N GLU A 319 -19.73 -0.90 -14.60
CA GLU A 319 -21.08 -0.36 -14.66
C GLU A 319 -21.07 1.12 -15.03
N LYS A 320 -20.19 1.92 -14.40
CA LYS A 320 -20.09 3.36 -14.67
C LYS A 320 -19.68 3.68 -16.11
N VAL A 321 -18.89 2.83 -16.78
CA VAL A 321 -18.58 2.98 -18.23
C VAL A 321 -19.74 2.53 -19.13
N LYS A 322 -20.57 1.58 -18.68
CA LYS A 322 -21.73 1.08 -19.45
C LYS A 322 -22.90 2.07 -19.45
N VAL A 323 -23.03 2.88 -18.40
CA VAL A 323 -24.09 3.89 -18.28
C VAL A 323 -23.75 5.11 -19.14
N PRO A 324 -24.64 5.58 -20.04
CA PRO A 324 -24.42 6.82 -20.79
C PRO A 324 -24.26 8.01 -19.83
N GLY A 325 -23.12 8.70 -19.90
CA GLY A 325 -22.79 9.79 -19.00
C GLY A 325 -21.50 10.51 -19.38
N PRO A 326 -21.09 11.53 -18.59
CA PRO A 326 -19.89 12.32 -18.86
C PRO A 326 -18.58 11.56 -18.55
N TYR A 327 -18.64 10.47 -17.79
CA TYR A 327 -17.49 9.67 -17.42
C TYR A 327 -17.01 8.80 -18.58
N HIS A 328 -15.74 8.94 -18.93
CA HIS A 328 -15.08 8.16 -19.98
C HIS A 328 -13.67 7.75 -19.54
N ALA A 329 -13.35 6.46 -19.63
CA ALA A 329 -12.05 5.91 -19.30
C ALA A 329 -11.54 5.00 -20.42
N ASP A 330 -10.80 5.57 -21.39
CA ASP A 330 -10.31 4.86 -22.58
C ASP A 330 -9.42 3.67 -22.24
N ASN A 331 -8.63 3.76 -21.18
CA ASN A 331 -7.79 2.67 -20.69
C ASN A 331 -8.62 1.49 -20.16
N LEU A 332 -9.70 1.76 -19.43
CA LEU A 332 -10.63 0.73 -18.98
C LEU A 332 -11.39 0.14 -20.17
N ALA A 333 -11.89 0.97 -21.09
CA ALA A 333 -12.56 0.49 -22.30
C ALA A 333 -11.65 -0.43 -23.14
N THR A 334 -10.36 -0.09 -23.24
CA THR A 334 -9.36 -0.94 -23.90
C THR A 334 -9.22 -2.29 -23.20
N TYR A 335 -9.12 -2.32 -21.87
CA TYR A 335 -9.05 -3.56 -21.10
C TYR A 335 -10.29 -4.44 -21.28
N LEU A 336 -11.49 -3.84 -21.22
CA LEU A 336 -12.77 -4.55 -21.36
C LEU A 336 -13.03 -5.07 -22.78
N SER A 337 -12.34 -4.54 -23.80
CA SER A 337 -12.48 -5.00 -25.19
C SER A 337 -11.82 -6.37 -25.47
N GLY A 338 -10.91 -6.81 -24.58
CA GLY A 338 -10.25 -8.11 -24.66
C GLY A 338 -10.70 -9.08 -23.57
N PRO A 339 -10.05 -10.26 -23.45
CA PRO A 339 -10.21 -11.13 -22.28
C PRO A 339 -9.84 -10.38 -21.01
N HIS A 340 -10.79 -10.24 -20.10
CA HIS A 340 -10.65 -9.45 -18.87
C HIS A 340 -11.24 -10.20 -17.68
N GLN A 341 -10.94 -9.70 -16.49
CA GLN A 341 -11.49 -10.17 -15.23
C GLN A 341 -12.24 -9.02 -14.55
N GLU A 342 -13.40 -9.31 -14.00
CA GLU A 342 -14.20 -8.36 -13.23
C GLU A 342 -14.27 -8.83 -11.76
N MET A 343 -14.23 -7.88 -10.84
CA MET A 343 -14.35 -8.13 -9.41
C MET A 343 -15.66 -7.55 -8.87
N PRO A 344 -16.55 -8.38 -8.29
CA PRO A 344 -17.68 -7.90 -7.50
C PRO A 344 -17.17 -7.05 -6.33
N VAL A 345 -17.65 -5.81 -6.23
CA VAL A 345 -17.35 -4.89 -5.12
C VAL A 345 -18.67 -4.43 -4.48
N PRO A 346 -18.64 -3.97 -3.21
CA PRO A 346 -19.83 -3.55 -2.48
C PRO A 346 -20.61 -2.44 -3.17
#